data_AF-A0A9N9UYE3-F1
#
_entry.id   AF-A0A9N9UYE3-F1
#
_cell.length_a   1.000
_cell.length_b   1.000
_cell.length_c   1.000
_cell.angle_alpha   90.00
_cell.angle_beta   90.00
_cell.angle_gamma   90.00
#
_symmetry.space_group_name_H-M   'P 1'
#
loop_
_entity.id
_entity.type
_entity.pdbx_description
1 polymer ?
#
loop_
_entity_poly.entity_id
_entity_poly.type
_entity_poly.pdbx_seq_one_letter_code
_entity_poly.pdbx_strand_id
1 'polypeptide(L)'
;MASGADIRKGPVGPLIHRCSALRCQATGPRMQRCTRCNVARYCGPRHKYFYRSGHWRICRNIVNARVRFNEEHYRLRWAQLPANAFETNAGYFWEVESTRPYMCARLTLVKDVLLPLGTLDSVQEAHDHLRDMLRLSRMDTMGVRYVLPFIMLRLDIDQECYDFVKWWATNGADAGWGDLTLPHLDIRGADASEQPEFLLGEDTPLSFVVAVLLLKLKLLIDVLNTKVTRKVLSRRSLPIKLRAQIERAVVRSPLSANLCSRSYKTLSGIEQWLLPQVRKLGINITERDPRFMSDLFDPDEALAATAATLSGNPLGCANGSDGVILHSYPAWWSTDGVLGLLASARDLAARSSKPAAEDLLASQGHRENPLSHRIAEELQAKHGLSYLFEYLGYVVRDATYLGPWAERPSEVTSRLMAEA
;
A
#
# COMPACT_ATOMS: atom_id res chain seq x y z
N MET A 1 14.99 7.42 19.88
CA MET A 1 14.13 8.31 19.08
C MET A 1 13.35 7.41 18.15
N ALA A 2 12.04 7.59 17.99
CA ALA A 2 11.25 6.77 17.06
C ALA A 2 11.89 6.82 15.67
N SER A 3 12.12 5.67 15.03
CA SER A 3 12.73 5.63 13.69
C SER A 3 11.83 6.34 12.67
N GLY A 4 12.37 6.68 11.50
CA GLY A 4 11.58 7.24 10.39
C GLY A 4 10.39 6.34 10.00
N ALA A 5 10.49 5.04 10.29
CA ALA A 5 9.41 4.08 10.08
C ALA A 5 8.41 4.05 11.23
N ASP A 6 8.80 4.20 12.50
CA ASP A 6 7.88 4.27 13.63
C ASP A 6 6.89 5.44 13.54
N ILE A 7 7.28 6.54 12.88
CA ILE A 7 6.39 7.68 12.62
C ILE A 7 5.30 7.32 11.59
N ARG A 8 5.56 6.36 10.69
CA ARG A 8 4.66 5.94 9.61
C ARG A 8 3.94 4.62 9.87
N LYS A 9 4.42 3.82 10.82
CA LYS A 9 3.80 2.57 11.30
C LYS A 9 2.60 2.94 12.17
N GLY A 10 1.46 3.16 11.51
CA GLY A 10 0.14 3.21 12.16
C GLY A 10 -0.32 1.84 12.65
N PRO A 11 -1.52 1.72 13.23
CA PRO A 11 -2.09 0.41 13.54
C PRO A 11 -2.33 -0.39 12.26
N VAL A 12 -2.02 -1.69 12.31
CA VAL A 12 -2.36 -2.65 11.24
C VAL A 12 -3.89 -2.77 11.11
N GLY A 13 -4.35 -3.02 9.89
CA GLY A 13 -5.77 -3.17 9.56
C GLY A 13 -6.39 -1.92 8.92
N PRO A 14 -7.73 -1.87 8.81
CA PRO A 14 -8.43 -0.80 8.13
C PRO A 14 -8.21 0.56 8.81
N LEU A 15 -8.21 1.61 8.00
CA LEU A 15 -8.24 2.99 8.49
C LEU A 15 -9.61 3.26 9.10
N ILE A 16 -9.63 3.32 10.43
CA ILE A 16 -10.82 3.63 11.21
C ILE A 16 -10.53 4.78 12.16
N HIS A 17 -11.58 5.45 12.61
CA HIS A 17 -11.46 6.45 13.67
C HIS A 17 -10.95 5.80 14.95
N ARG A 18 -9.81 6.28 15.46
CA ARG A 18 -9.15 5.79 16.68
C ARG A 18 -8.85 6.96 17.61
N CYS A 19 -8.84 6.67 18.91
CA CYS A 19 -8.39 7.66 19.88
C CYS A 19 -6.88 7.90 19.72
N SER A 20 -6.47 9.14 19.56
CA SER A 20 -5.05 9.53 19.41
C SER A 20 -4.27 9.47 20.73
N ALA A 21 -4.91 9.22 21.87
CA ALA A 21 -4.23 9.10 23.15
C ALA A 21 -3.44 7.78 23.20
N LEU A 22 -2.19 7.85 23.65
CA LEU A 22 -1.30 6.69 23.73
C LEU A 22 -1.93 5.56 24.54
N ARG A 23 -1.83 4.33 24.04
CA ARG A 23 -2.38 3.09 24.64
C ARG A 23 -3.92 3.03 24.73
N CYS A 24 -4.65 4.00 24.19
CA CYS A 24 -6.11 3.90 24.09
C CYS A 24 -6.51 3.07 22.85
N GLN A 25 -7.29 2.02 23.06
CA GLN A 25 -7.79 1.15 21.99
C GLN A 25 -9.19 1.53 21.49
N ALA A 26 -9.79 2.61 22.02
CA ALA A 26 -11.12 3.04 21.61
C ALA A 26 -11.13 3.37 20.11
N THR A 27 -12.15 2.85 19.42
CA THR A 27 -12.43 3.06 17.99
C THR A 27 -13.88 3.51 17.78
N GLY A 28 -14.16 4.17 16.66
CA GLY A 28 -15.53 4.48 16.25
C GLY A 28 -15.78 5.93 15.85
N PRO A 29 -16.90 6.19 15.14
CA PRO A 29 -17.16 7.48 14.47
C PRO A 29 -17.51 8.63 15.42
N ARG A 30 -18.08 8.32 16.59
CA ARG A 30 -18.61 9.31 17.56
C ARG A 30 -17.55 9.96 18.46
N MET A 31 -16.29 9.96 18.04
CA MET A 31 -15.20 10.57 18.80
C MET A 31 -15.11 12.08 18.61
N GLN A 32 -14.71 12.77 19.67
CA GLN A 32 -14.46 14.20 19.66
C GLN A 32 -13.21 14.52 18.83
N ARG A 33 -13.34 15.39 17.83
CA ARG A 33 -12.21 15.89 17.05
C ARG A 33 -11.46 16.99 17.81
N CYS A 34 -10.16 17.12 17.55
CA CYS A 34 -9.42 18.32 17.89
C CYS A 34 -9.98 19.48 17.06
N THR A 35 -10.50 20.51 17.72
CA THR A 35 -11.17 21.66 17.07
C THR A 35 -10.23 22.54 16.25
N ARG A 36 -8.91 22.34 16.38
CA ARG A 36 -7.90 23.11 15.65
C ARG A 36 -7.43 22.39 14.39
N CYS A 37 -6.92 21.16 14.53
CA CYS A 37 -6.37 20.42 13.40
C CYS A 37 -7.39 19.52 12.70
N ASN A 38 -8.55 19.23 13.30
CA ASN A 38 -9.61 18.36 12.76
C ASN A 38 -9.23 16.91 12.39
N VAL A 39 -7.96 16.51 12.54
CA VAL A 39 -7.48 15.15 12.18
C VAL A 39 -7.19 14.24 13.37
N ALA A 40 -7.02 14.80 14.57
CA ALA A 40 -6.87 14.02 15.80
C ALA A 40 -8.22 13.80 16.48
N ARG A 41 -8.46 12.60 17.03
CA ARG A 41 -9.72 12.20 17.66
C ARG A 41 -9.52 11.64 19.05
N TYR A 42 -10.53 11.81 19.90
CA TYR A 42 -10.51 11.39 21.29
C TYR A 42 -11.85 10.77 21.68
N CYS A 43 -11.82 9.65 22.40
CA CYS A 43 -13.05 9.02 22.92
C CYS A 43 -13.72 9.85 24.04
N GLY A 44 -13.03 10.84 24.62
CA GLY A 44 -13.65 11.78 25.55
C GLY A 44 -12.73 12.94 25.97
N PRO A 45 -13.27 13.90 26.75
CA PRO A 45 -12.57 15.12 27.14
C PRO A 45 -11.28 14.86 27.91
N ARG A 46 -11.26 13.82 28.74
CA ARG A 46 -10.08 13.42 29.54
C ARG A 46 -8.88 13.10 28.65
N HIS A 47 -9.06 12.24 27.64
CA HIS A 47 -7.99 11.89 26.69
C HIS A 47 -7.56 13.08 25.82
N LYS A 48 -8.51 13.96 25.46
CA LYS A 48 -8.19 15.22 24.76
C LYS A 48 -7.31 16.14 25.62
N TYR A 49 -7.59 16.26 26.91
CA TYR A 49 -6.82 17.09 27.84
C TYR A 49 -5.41 16.53 28.07
N PHE A 50 -5.29 15.25 28.44
CA PHE A 50 -3.99 14.64 28.75
C PHE A 50 -3.07 14.52 27.54
N TYR A 51 -3.61 14.24 26.35
CA TYR A 51 -2.80 14.13 25.14
C TYR A 51 -2.51 15.49 24.47
N ARG A 52 -3.01 16.61 25.03
CA ARG A 52 -2.83 17.94 24.45
C ARG A 52 -1.36 18.31 24.29
N SER A 53 -0.51 18.01 25.28
CA SER A 53 0.92 18.31 25.24
C SER A 53 1.66 17.48 24.18
N GLY A 54 1.34 16.19 24.06
CA GLY A 54 1.91 15.29 23.05
C GLY A 54 1.46 15.63 21.62
N HIS A 55 0.19 16.01 21.44
CA HIS A 55 -0.36 16.38 20.13
C HIS A 55 0.03 17.79 19.66
N TRP A 56 0.32 18.72 20.58
CA TRP A 56 0.45 20.15 20.29
C TRP A 56 1.35 20.48 19.09
N ARG A 57 2.55 19.89 19.03
CA ARG A 57 3.52 20.14 17.95
C ARG A 57 2.93 19.74 16.59
N ILE A 58 2.35 18.55 16.53
CA ILE A 58 1.69 18.01 15.35
C ILE A 58 0.50 18.91 14.96
N CYS A 59 -0.36 19.26 15.92
CA CYS A 59 -1.49 20.15 15.71
C CYS A 59 -1.07 21.49 15.10
N ARG A 60 -0.01 22.09 15.66
CA ARG A 60 0.51 23.39 15.21
C ARG A 60 1.04 23.30 13.79
N ASN A 61 1.78 22.24 13.46
CA ASN A 61 2.30 22.02 12.12
C ASN A 61 1.16 21.92 11.08
N ILE A 62 0.10 21.17 11.38
CA ILE A 62 -1.08 21.05 10.52
C ILE A 62 -1.75 22.42 10.31
N VAL A 63 -2.00 23.14 11.40
CA VAL A 63 -2.63 24.46 11.33
C VAL A 63 -1.79 25.42 10.50
N ASN A 64 -0.47 25.46 10.73
CA ASN A 64 0.43 26.33 9.98
C ASN A 64 0.50 25.96 8.49
N ALA A 65 0.55 24.67 8.16
CA ALA A 65 0.57 24.22 6.77
C ALA A 65 -0.72 24.57 6.04
N ARG A 66 -1.89 24.43 6.69
CA ARG A 66 -3.17 24.90 6.13
C ARG A 66 -3.23 26.41 5.97
N VAL A 67 -2.65 27.18 6.90
CA VAL A 67 -2.56 28.64 6.77
C VAL A 67 -1.76 29.00 5.52
N ARG A 68 -0.57 28.42 5.33
CA ARG A 68 0.24 28.66 4.11
C ARG A 68 -0.51 28.30 2.83
N PHE A 69 -1.15 27.13 2.80
CA PHE A 69 -1.99 26.71 1.68
C PHE A 69 -3.14 27.70 1.41
N ASN A 70 -3.83 28.16 2.45
CA ASN A 70 -4.93 29.11 2.35
C ASN A 70 -4.48 30.52 1.94
N GLU A 71 -3.27 30.94 2.35
CA GLU A 71 -2.67 32.21 1.90
C GLU A 71 -2.44 32.20 0.40
N GLU A 72 -1.87 31.11 -0.17
CA GLU A 72 -1.73 31.00 -1.63
C GLU A 72 -3.09 30.94 -2.33
N HIS A 73 -4.05 30.22 -1.77
CA HIS A 73 -5.42 30.19 -2.29
C HIS A 73 -6.04 31.60 -2.34
N TYR A 74 -5.85 32.39 -1.28
CA TYR A 74 -6.32 33.77 -1.23
C TYR A 74 -5.59 34.63 -2.25
N ARG A 75 -4.26 34.56 -2.33
CA ARG A 75 -3.47 35.33 -3.32
C ARG A 75 -3.95 35.09 -4.74
N LEU A 76 -4.33 33.86 -5.10
CA LEU A 76 -4.87 33.56 -6.43
C LEU A 76 -6.22 34.20 -6.73
N ARG A 77 -7.07 34.38 -5.72
CA ARG A 77 -8.36 35.07 -5.89
C ARG A 77 -8.23 36.58 -6.08
N TRP A 78 -7.13 37.15 -5.61
CA TRP A 78 -6.85 38.60 -5.67
C TRP A 78 -5.74 38.96 -6.65
N ALA A 79 -5.09 37.97 -7.27
CA ALA A 79 -4.24 38.17 -8.42
C ALA A 79 -5.07 38.69 -9.60
N GLN A 80 -4.45 39.38 -10.55
CA GLN A 80 -5.07 39.82 -11.82
C GLN A 80 -5.39 38.64 -12.77
N LEU A 81 -5.84 37.51 -12.21
CA LEU A 81 -6.35 36.36 -12.94
C LEU A 81 -7.85 36.57 -13.22
N PRO A 82 -8.45 35.84 -14.18
CA PRO A 82 -9.89 35.78 -14.30
C PRO A 82 -10.53 35.48 -12.94
N ALA A 83 -11.72 36.03 -12.68
CA ALA A 83 -12.39 35.98 -11.39
C ALA A 83 -12.56 34.57 -10.78
N ASN A 84 -12.32 33.51 -11.56
CA ASN A 84 -12.25 32.14 -11.08
C ASN A 84 -11.17 31.28 -11.78
N ALA A 85 -9.90 31.55 -11.53
CA ALA A 85 -8.76 30.76 -12.04
C ALA A 85 -8.91 29.23 -11.84
N PHE A 86 -9.56 28.81 -10.75
CA PHE A 86 -9.79 27.38 -10.43
C PHE A 86 -10.75 26.66 -11.37
N GLU A 87 -11.54 27.42 -12.13
CA GLU A 87 -12.44 26.93 -13.18
C GLU A 87 -11.87 27.25 -14.56
N THR A 88 -11.44 28.50 -14.80
CA THR A 88 -10.97 28.93 -16.12
C THR A 88 -9.66 28.27 -16.54
N ASN A 89 -8.82 27.87 -15.58
CA ASN A 89 -7.54 27.21 -15.83
C ASN A 89 -7.52 25.77 -15.34
N ALA A 90 -8.68 25.18 -15.02
CA ALA A 90 -8.76 23.76 -14.70
C ALA A 90 -8.22 22.92 -15.88
N GLY A 91 -7.46 21.86 -15.58
CA GLY A 91 -6.73 21.06 -16.57
C GLY A 91 -5.32 21.58 -16.88
N TYR A 92 -5.12 22.90 -16.98
CA TYR A 92 -3.84 23.57 -17.31
C TYR A 92 -3.25 24.36 -16.14
N PHE A 93 -3.71 24.10 -14.93
CA PHE A 93 -3.41 24.96 -13.78
C PHE A 93 -1.92 25.01 -13.43
N TRP A 94 -1.12 24.02 -13.85
CA TRP A 94 0.33 24.05 -13.65
C TRP A 94 1.10 24.90 -14.69
N GLU A 95 0.52 25.10 -15.88
CA GLU A 95 1.13 25.87 -16.96
C GLU A 95 1.11 27.37 -16.66
N VAL A 96 0.12 27.82 -15.89
CA VAL A 96 0.05 29.18 -15.36
C VAL A 96 1.10 29.33 -14.26
N GLU A 97 2.02 30.27 -14.40
CA GLU A 97 3.13 30.41 -13.45
C GLU A 97 2.66 30.83 -12.05
N SER A 98 1.68 31.74 -11.97
CA SER A 98 1.18 32.31 -10.71
C SER A 98 0.45 31.29 -9.82
N THR A 99 -0.01 30.17 -10.38
CA THR A 99 -0.73 29.10 -9.68
C THR A 99 0.17 27.98 -9.16
N ARG A 100 1.44 27.92 -9.59
CA ARG A 100 2.41 26.92 -9.11
C ARG A 100 2.66 26.98 -7.59
N PRO A 101 2.82 28.16 -6.94
CA PRO A 101 3.00 28.24 -5.49
C PRO A 101 1.86 27.57 -4.70
N TYR A 102 0.61 27.74 -5.15
CA TYR A 102 -0.55 27.07 -4.56
C TYR A 102 -0.48 25.55 -4.69
N MET A 103 -0.15 25.04 -5.88
CA MET A 103 -0.03 23.60 -6.13
C MET A 103 1.10 22.98 -5.29
N CYS A 104 2.24 23.67 -5.17
CA CYS A 104 3.34 23.27 -4.30
C CYS A 104 2.93 23.26 -2.82
N ALA A 105 2.34 24.34 -2.31
CA ALA A 105 1.89 24.43 -0.93
C ALA A 105 0.88 23.34 -0.58
N ARG A 106 -0.03 23.02 -1.51
CA ARG A 106 -0.99 21.93 -1.37
C ARG A 106 -0.31 20.56 -1.32
N LEU A 107 0.64 20.28 -2.21
CA LEU A 107 1.36 19.01 -2.21
C LEU A 107 2.19 18.82 -0.94
N THR A 108 2.84 19.88 -0.45
CA THR A 108 3.58 19.91 0.82
C THR A 108 2.64 19.60 2.00
N LEU A 109 1.46 20.22 2.05
CA LEU A 109 0.44 19.89 3.07
C LEU A 109 0.10 18.39 3.05
N VAL A 110 -0.06 17.80 1.87
CA VAL A 110 -0.36 16.37 1.74
C VAL A 110 0.82 15.49 2.16
N LYS A 111 1.96 15.61 1.48
CA LYS A 111 3.10 14.69 1.60
C LYS A 111 3.80 14.79 2.96
N ASP A 112 3.99 16.02 3.46
CA ASP A 112 4.86 16.26 4.62
C ASP A 112 4.07 16.36 5.93
N VAL A 113 2.76 16.62 5.84
CA VAL A 113 1.94 16.92 7.01
C VAL A 113 0.77 15.96 7.20
N LEU A 114 -0.04 15.67 6.18
CA LEU A 114 -1.25 14.85 6.34
C LEU A 114 -0.97 13.34 6.28
N LEU A 115 -0.24 12.88 5.25
CA LEU A 115 0.03 11.45 5.06
C LEU A 115 0.86 10.82 6.18
N PRO A 116 1.90 11.49 6.75
CA PRO A 116 2.68 10.93 7.85
C PRO A 116 1.86 10.67 9.11
N LEU A 117 0.73 11.35 9.32
CA LEU A 117 -0.13 11.13 10.49
C LEU A 117 -0.85 9.77 10.44
N GLY A 118 -1.12 9.27 9.24
CA GLY A 118 -1.78 8.00 9.00
C GLY A 118 -3.17 7.83 9.64
N THR A 119 -3.84 8.91 10.03
CA THR A 119 -5.21 8.88 10.56
C THR A 119 -6.24 8.82 9.43
N LEU A 120 -7.42 8.26 9.68
CA LEU A 120 -8.49 8.21 8.66
C LEU A 120 -8.83 9.63 8.13
N ASP A 121 -9.01 10.62 9.02
CA ASP A 121 -9.34 11.98 8.62
C ASP A 121 -8.21 12.62 7.78
N SER A 122 -6.94 12.43 8.16
CA SER A 122 -5.81 13.01 7.41
C SER A 122 -5.59 12.34 6.06
N VAL A 123 -5.80 11.03 5.95
CA VAL A 123 -5.68 10.30 4.69
C VAL A 123 -6.84 10.64 3.76
N GLN A 124 -8.05 10.84 4.28
CA GLN A 124 -9.20 11.33 3.50
C GLN A 124 -8.97 12.75 2.98
N GLU A 125 -8.52 13.67 3.84
CA GLU A 125 -8.19 15.05 3.42
C GLU A 125 -7.08 15.07 2.36
N ALA A 126 -6.06 14.22 2.52
CA ALA A 126 -5.00 14.04 1.52
C ALA A 126 -5.55 13.54 0.19
N HIS A 127 -6.43 12.52 0.21
CA HIS A 127 -7.09 12.01 -1.00
C HIS A 127 -7.84 13.12 -1.74
N ASP A 128 -8.61 13.93 -1.03
CA ASP A 128 -9.43 14.99 -1.61
C ASP A 128 -8.55 16.08 -2.24
N HIS A 129 -7.45 16.46 -1.58
CA HIS A 129 -6.46 17.38 -2.14
C HIS A 129 -5.82 16.86 -3.42
N LEU A 130 -5.38 15.59 -3.44
CA LEU A 130 -4.72 15.00 -4.59
C LEU A 130 -5.67 14.83 -5.79
N ARG A 131 -6.94 14.46 -5.55
CA ARG A 131 -7.94 14.41 -6.62
C ARG A 131 -8.20 15.78 -7.22
N ASP A 132 -8.32 16.82 -6.39
CA ASP A 132 -8.51 18.18 -6.89
C ASP A 132 -7.26 18.68 -7.63
N MET A 133 -6.06 18.27 -7.22
CA MET A 133 -4.83 18.57 -7.98
C MET A 133 -4.83 17.94 -9.37
N LEU A 134 -5.30 16.69 -9.52
CA LEU A 134 -5.43 16.05 -10.84
C LEU A 134 -6.52 16.68 -11.71
N ARG A 135 -7.60 17.20 -11.10
CA ARG A 135 -8.60 18.01 -11.81
C ARG A 135 -7.99 19.32 -12.32
N LEU A 136 -7.19 19.97 -11.48
CA LEU A 136 -6.54 21.25 -11.82
C LEU A 136 -5.42 21.05 -12.85
N SER A 137 -4.67 19.96 -12.80
CA SER A 137 -3.54 19.67 -13.69
C SER A 137 -3.67 18.29 -14.30
N ARG A 138 -4.27 18.20 -15.49
CA ARG A 138 -4.55 16.92 -16.20
C ARG A 138 -3.27 16.16 -16.51
N MET A 139 -2.19 16.86 -16.91
CA MET A 139 -0.86 16.26 -17.17
C MET A 139 -0.19 15.67 -15.93
N ASP A 140 -0.67 16.03 -14.73
CA ASP A 140 -0.07 15.64 -13.46
C ASP A 140 1.45 15.90 -13.40
N THR A 141 1.88 17.13 -13.67
CA THR A 141 3.30 17.49 -13.69
C THR A 141 3.99 17.23 -12.34
N MET A 142 3.23 17.25 -11.24
CA MET A 142 3.76 17.02 -9.89
C MET A 142 3.78 15.53 -9.46
N GLY A 143 3.39 14.61 -10.34
CA GLY A 143 3.44 13.17 -10.08
C GLY A 143 2.51 12.67 -8.97
N VAL A 144 1.34 13.29 -8.81
CA VAL A 144 0.29 12.88 -7.87
C VAL A 144 -0.19 11.46 -8.17
N ARG A 145 -0.22 11.05 -9.45
CA ARG A 145 -0.66 9.73 -9.90
C ARG A 145 0.13 8.58 -9.28
N TYR A 146 1.38 8.81 -8.88
CA TYR A 146 2.22 7.78 -8.26
C TYR A 146 1.94 7.59 -6.76
N VAL A 147 1.19 8.50 -6.13
CA VAL A 147 0.87 8.47 -4.69
C VAL A 147 -0.58 8.06 -4.46
N LEU A 148 -1.49 8.57 -5.29
CA LEU A 148 -2.94 8.43 -5.11
C LEU A 148 -3.45 6.97 -5.02
N PRO A 149 -2.96 6.00 -5.81
CA PRO A 149 -3.39 4.60 -5.71
C PRO A 149 -3.21 4.02 -4.31
N PHE A 150 -2.07 4.28 -3.67
CA PHE A 150 -1.79 3.76 -2.32
C PHE A 150 -2.70 4.38 -1.26
N ILE A 151 -3.13 5.63 -1.45
CA ILE A 151 -4.11 6.29 -0.58
C ILE A 151 -5.49 5.65 -0.77
N MET A 152 -5.91 5.41 -2.02
CA MET A 152 -7.18 4.74 -2.33
C MET A 152 -7.25 3.34 -1.70
N LEU A 153 -6.18 2.54 -1.79
CA LEU A 153 -6.10 1.21 -1.15
C LEU A 153 -6.19 1.27 0.37
N ARG A 154 -5.62 2.30 1.01
CA ARG A 154 -5.72 2.50 2.46
C ARG A 154 -7.12 2.90 2.93
N LEU A 155 -7.84 3.63 2.08
CA LEU A 155 -9.25 4.01 2.30
C LEU A 155 -10.23 2.90 1.87
N ASP A 156 -9.72 1.75 1.43
CA ASP A 156 -10.50 0.62 0.90
C ASP A 156 -11.37 1.01 -0.32
N ILE A 157 -11.00 2.05 -1.07
CA ILE A 157 -11.67 2.47 -2.32
C ILE A 157 -11.08 1.68 -3.50
N ASP A 158 -11.18 0.36 -3.39
CA ASP A 158 -10.37 -0.58 -4.18
C ASP A 158 -10.74 -0.59 -5.67
N GLN A 159 -12.02 -0.47 -6.02
CA GLN A 159 -12.46 -0.41 -7.42
C GLN A 159 -11.94 0.87 -8.11
N GLU A 160 -12.09 2.02 -7.46
CA GLU A 160 -11.61 3.29 -8.04
C GLU A 160 -10.08 3.29 -8.16
N CYS A 161 -9.37 2.65 -7.23
CA CYS A 161 -7.92 2.46 -7.35
C CYS A 161 -7.56 1.68 -8.62
N TYR A 162 -8.27 0.59 -8.89
CA TYR A 162 -8.01 -0.23 -10.07
C TYR A 162 -8.31 0.53 -11.35
N ASP A 163 -9.50 1.15 -11.43
CA ASP A 163 -9.94 1.96 -12.56
C ASP A 163 -8.97 3.10 -12.85
N PHE A 164 -8.47 3.76 -11.80
CA PHE A 164 -7.49 4.84 -11.89
C PHE A 164 -6.17 4.36 -12.49
N VAL A 165 -5.61 3.26 -11.96
CA VAL A 165 -4.34 2.72 -12.45
C VAL A 165 -4.49 2.23 -13.89
N LYS A 166 -5.60 1.53 -14.20
CA LYS A 166 -5.88 1.06 -15.55
C LYS A 166 -5.91 2.22 -16.54
N TRP A 167 -6.65 3.29 -16.22
CA TRP A 167 -6.74 4.47 -17.09
C TRP A 167 -5.38 5.07 -17.40
N TRP A 168 -4.53 5.28 -16.39
CA TRP A 168 -3.19 5.84 -16.61
C TRP A 168 -2.29 4.90 -17.41
N ALA A 169 -2.39 3.59 -17.19
CA ALA A 169 -1.56 2.61 -17.88
C ALA A 169 -1.98 2.38 -19.33
N THR A 170 -3.28 2.49 -19.67
CA THR A 170 -3.78 2.22 -21.02
C THR A 170 -3.99 3.46 -21.88
N ASN A 171 -4.26 4.62 -21.26
CA ASN A 171 -4.62 5.84 -21.98
C ASN A 171 -3.62 6.99 -21.74
N GLY A 172 -2.76 6.89 -20.72
CA GLY A 172 -1.91 8.01 -20.29
C GLY A 172 -0.91 8.50 -21.34
N ALA A 173 -0.37 7.63 -22.20
CA ALA A 173 0.61 8.05 -23.21
C ALA A 173 0.00 9.00 -24.28
N ASP A 174 -1.25 8.73 -24.68
CA ASP A 174 -1.93 9.39 -25.80
C ASP A 174 -3.14 10.23 -25.35
N ALA A 175 -3.19 10.62 -24.08
CA ALA A 175 -4.39 11.19 -23.45
C ALA A 175 -4.80 12.59 -23.96
N GLY A 176 -4.11 13.15 -24.95
CA GLY A 176 -4.38 14.46 -25.54
C GLY A 176 -4.49 15.54 -24.47
N TRP A 177 -3.47 15.68 -23.62
CA TRP A 177 -3.51 16.52 -22.41
C TRP A 177 -3.96 17.96 -22.65
N GLY A 178 -3.66 18.51 -23.84
CA GLY A 178 -4.05 19.82 -24.34
C GLY A 178 -5.50 19.96 -24.79
N ASP A 179 -6.29 18.89 -24.76
CA ASP A 179 -7.70 18.89 -25.13
C ASP A 179 -8.58 18.48 -23.93
N LEU A 180 -9.27 19.45 -23.33
CA LEU A 180 -10.19 19.22 -22.21
C LEU A 180 -11.52 18.57 -22.63
N THR A 181 -11.79 18.46 -23.93
CA THR A 181 -12.99 17.78 -24.43
C THR A 181 -12.85 16.25 -24.40
N LEU A 182 -11.61 15.75 -24.41
CA LEU A 182 -11.33 14.32 -24.35
C LEU A 182 -11.62 13.74 -22.95
N PRO A 183 -12.14 12.50 -22.85
CA PRO A 183 -12.36 11.85 -21.57
C PRO A 183 -11.09 11.80 -20.69
N HIS A 184 -11.26 11.96 -19.39
CA HIS A 184 -10.17 11.94 -18.40
C HIS A 184 -10.60 11.18 -17.15
N LEU A 185 -9.83 10.16 -16.76
CA LEU A 185 -10.12 9.27 -15.64
C LEU A 185 -11.56 8.72 -15.68
N ASP A 186 -12.00 8.28 -16.86
CA ASP A 186 -13.38 7.91 -17.18
C ASP A 186 -13.65 6.40 -17.16
N ILE A 187 -12.62 5.56 -16.97
CA ILE A 187 -12.82 4.13 -16.69
C ILE A 187 -13.58 3.98 -15.37
N ARG A 188 -14.63 3.16 -15.39
CA ARG A 188 -15.46 2.83 -14.22
C ARG A 188 -15.83 1.35 -14.23
N GLY A 189 -15.62 0.67 -13.11
CA GLY A 189 -16.00 -0.73 -12.93
C GLY A 189 -15.23 -1.69 -13.83
N ALA A 190 -13.97 -1.39 -14.13
CA ALA A 190 -13.12 -2.33 -14.84
C ALA A 190 -12.93 -3.62 -14.02
N ASP A 191 -12.77 -4.74 -14.70
CA ASP A 191 -12.59 -6.03 -14.04
C ASP A 191 -11.23 -6.09 -13.33
N ALA A 192 -11.23 -5.84 -12.01
CA ALA A 192 -10.02 -5.93 -11.18
C ALA A 192 -9.38 -7.34 -11.15
N SER A 193 -10.11 -8.36 -11.61
CA SER A 193 -9.64 -9.74 -11.74
C SER A 193 -9.07 -10.07 -13.12
N GLU A 194 -9.12 -9.16 -14.09
CA GLU A 194 -8.52 -9.38 -15.40
C GLU A 194 -7.01 -9.56 -15.29
N GLN A 195 -6.45 -10.19 -16.33
CA GLN A 195 -5.02 -10.43 -16.41
C GLN A 195 -4.28 -9.07 -16.55
N PRO A 196 -3.15 -8.87 -15.85
CA PRO A 196 -2.55 -7.55 -15.73
C PRO A 196 -1.52 -7.24 -16.83
N GLU A 197 -1.71 -7.73 -18.07
CA GLU A 197 -0.74 -7.54 -19.17
C GLU A 197 -0.42 -6.08 -19.43
N PHE A 198 -1.41 -5.19 -19.29
CA PHE A 198 -1.25 -3.75 -19.49
C PHE A 198 -0.27 -3.09 -18.51
N LEU A 199 0.16 -3.79 -17.45
CA LEU A 199 1.13 -3.29 -16.47
C LEU A 199 2.55 -3.82 -16.66
N LEU A 200 2.75 -4.74 -17.61
CA LEU A 200 4.02 -5.43 -17.81
C LEU A 200 4.90 -4.79 -18.88
N GLY A 201 4.44 -3.70 -19.50
CA GLY A 201 5.25 -2.91 -20.43
C GLY A 201 6.37 -2.16 -19.71
N GLU A 202 7.52 -2.02 -20.36
CA GLU A 202 8.71 -1.37 -19.81
C GLU A 202 8.45 0.06 -19.32
N ASP A 203 7.59 0.81 -20.04
CA ASP A 203 7.23 2.19 -19.73
C ASP A 203 6.22 2.33 -18.59
N THR A 204 5.64 1.24 -18.09
CA THR A 204 4.63 1.30 -17.02
C THR A 204 5.30 1.72 -15.71
N PRO A 205 4.85 2.80 -15.04
CA PRO A 205 5.42 3.21 -13.75
C PRO A 205 5.40 2.09 -12.70
N LEU A 206 6.51 1.88 -11.99
CA LEU A 206 6.62 0.83 -10.96
C LEU A 206 5.55 0.97 -9.86
N SER A 207 5.19 2.22 -9.51
CA SER A 207 4.11 2.50 -8.54
C SER A 207 2.76 1.89 -8.93
N PHE A 208 2.43 1.81 -10.21
CA PHE A 208 1.20 1.19 -10.70
C PHE A 208 1.23 -0.34 -10.53
N VAL A 209 2.36 -0.95 -10.88
CA VAL A 209 2.58 -2.40 -10.70
C VAL A 209 2.48 -2.77 -9.22
N VAL A 210 3.14 -2.01 -8.33
CA VAL A 210 3.10 -2.19 -6.87
C VAL A 210 1.68 -2.01 -6.32
N ALA A 211 0.93 -1.00 -6.77
CA ALA A 211 -0.44 -0.77 -6.30
C ALA A 211 -1.37 -1.93 -6.68
N VAL A 212 -1.31 -2.40 -7.93
CA VAL A 212 -2.16 -3.50 -8.40
C VAL A 212 -1.71 -4.85 -7.81
N LEU A 213 -0.41 -5.06 -7.58
CA LEU A 213 0.06 -6.22 -6.82
C LEU A 213 -0.54 -6.22 -5.41
N LEU A 214 -0.46 -5.11 -4.68
CA LEU A 214 -1.02 -5.00 -3.33
C LEU A 214 -2.54 -5.23 -3.33
N LEU A 215 -3.27 -4.67 -4.32
CA LEU A 215 -4.70 -4.93 -4.48
C LEU A 215 -4.98 -6.43 -4.69
N LYS A 216 -4.29 -7.08 -5.64
CA LYS A 216 -4.52 -8.52 -5.91
C LYS A 216 -4.12 -9.40 -4.72
N LEU A 217 -3.07 -9.04 -3.98
CA LEU A 217 -2.71 -9.70 -2.72
C LEU A 217 -3.78 -9.52 -1.64
N LYS A 218 -4.36 -8.32 -1.51
CA LYS A 218 -5.49 -8.05 -0.61
C LYS A 218 -6.69 -8.95 -0.93
N LEU A 219 -7.06 -9.07 -2.22
CA LEU A 219 -8.12 -9.97 -2.67
C LEU A 219 -7.80 -11.45 -2.40
N LEU A 220 -6.54 -11.86 -2.64
CA LEU A 220 -6.09 -13.21 -2.34
C LEU A 220 -6.19 -13.52 -0.84
N ILE A 221 -5.76 -12.61 0.04
CA ILE A 221 -5.90 -12.76 1.49
C ILE A 221 -7.37 -12.87 1.90
N ASP A 222 -8.29 -12.07 1.33
CA ASP A 222 -9.72 -12.18 1.62
C ASP A 222 -10.28 -13.57 1.24
N VAL A 223 -9.84 -14.14 0.12
CA VAL A 223 -10.20 -15.51 -0.30
C VAL A 223 -9.66 -16.54 0.70
N LEU A 224 -8.39 -16.44 1.10
CA LEU A 224 -7.75 -17.36 2.05
C LEU A 224 -8.42 -17.29 3.42
N ASN A 225 -8.64 -16.09 3.94
CA ASN A 225 -9.31 -15.85 5.21
C ASN A 225 -10.72 -16.44 5.20
N THR A 226 -11.47 -16.28 4.11
CA THR A 226 -12.80 -16.87 3.96
C THR A 226 -12.73 -18.40 3.96
N LYS A 227 -11.78 -19.01 3.21
CA LYS A 227 -11.59 -20.46 3.17
C LYS A 227 -11.22 -21.04 4.54
N VAL A 228 -10.24 -20.43 5.22
CA VAL A 228 -9.80 -20.84 6.57
C VAL A 228 -10.95 -20.73 7.56
N THR A 229 -11.65 -19.59 7.56
CA THR A 229 -12.80 -19.35 8.44
C THR A 229 -13.84 -20.45 8.28
N ARG A 230 -14.22 -20.80 7.05
CA ARG A 230 -15.18 -21.89 6.79
C ARG A 230 -14.71 -23.24 7.29
N LYS A 231 -13.42 -23.58 7.10
CA LYS A 231 -12.84 -24.84 7.62
C LYS A 231 -12.84 -24.89 9.15
N VAL A 232 -12.62 -23.75 9.81
CA VAL A 232 -12.68 -23.66 11.28
C VAL A 232 -14.13 -23.75 11.77
N LEU A 233 -15.05 -23.02 11.13
CA LEU A 233 -16.47 -22.99 11.48
C LEU A 233 -17.19 -24.32 11.21
N SER A 234 -16.75 -25.12 10.23
CA SER A 234 -17.31 -26.46 9.99
C SER A 234 -17.03 -27.44 11.13
N ARG A 235 -15.96 -27.21 11.91
CA ARG A 235 -15.59 -27.99 13.11
C ARG A 235 -16.29 -27.50 14.38
N ARG A 236 -17.12 -26.46 14.32
CA ARG A 236 -17.75 -25.81 15.47
C ARG A 236 -19.26 -25.70 15.27
N SER A 237 -20.04 -26.01 16.30
CA SER A 237 -21.47 -25.69 16.30
C SER A 237 -21.67 -24.23 16.65
N LEU A 238 -22.02 -23.40 15.65
CA LEU A 238 -22.30 -21.98 15.82
C LEU A 238 -23.60 -21.63 15.06
N PRO A 239 -24.45 -20.75 15.62
CA PRO A 239 -25.61 -20.23 14.91
C PRO A 239 -25.25 -19.61 13.55
N ILE A 240 -26.08 -19.85 12.54
CA ILE A 240 -25.87 -19.38 11.15
C ILE A 240 -25.61 -17.87 11.11
N LYS A 241 -26.34 -17.09 11.91
CA LYS A 241 -26.18 -15.63 12.00
C LYS A 241 -24.78 -15.22 12.45
N LEU A 242 -24.20 -15.91 13.44
CA LEU A 242 -22.84 -15.62 13.92
C LEU A 242 -21.80 -16.05 12.88
N ARG A 243 -21.99 -17.21 12.22
CA ARG A 243 -21.11 -17.64 11.11
C ARG A 243 -21.04 -16.59 10.01
N ALA A 244 -22.20 -16.09 9.57
CA ALA A 244 -22.27 -15.07 8.52
C ALA A 244 -21.66 -13.71 8.96
N GLN A 245 -21.67 -13.39 10.26
CA GLN A 245 -20.99 -12.18 10.77
C GLN A 245 -19.47 -12.36 10.78
N ILE A 246 -18.97 -13.52 11.21
CA ILE A 246 -17.53 -13.83 11.20
C ILE A 246 -17.00 -13.84 9.77
N GLU A 247 -17.68 -14.52 8.83
CA GLU A 247 -17.25 -14.55 7.43
C GLU A 247 -17.17 -13.15 6.79
N ARG A 248 -18.08 -12.25 7.14
CA ARG A 248 -18.02 -10.85 6.66
C ARG A 248 -16.91 -10.04 7.33
N ALA A 249 -16.57 -10.35 8.58
CA ALA A 249 -15.54 -9.62 9.32
C ALA A 249 -14.11 -9.94 8.88
N VAL A 250 -13.90 -11.10 8.22
CA VAL A 250 -12.57 -11.52 7.74
C VAL A 250 -12.26 -11.06 6.32
N VAL A 251 -13.24 -10.46 5.65
CA VAL A 251 -13.10 -9.84 4.33
C VAL A 251 -12.91 -8.35 4.51
N ARG A 252 -11.86 -7.80 3.91
CA ARG A 252 -11.57 -6.36 3.98
C ARG A 252 -12.00 -5.61 2.72
N SER A 253 -11.67 -6.12 1.54
CA SER A 253 -11.94 -5.37 0.31
C SER A 253 -13.43 -5.30 0.02
N PRO A 254 -13.98 -4.13 -0.37
CA PRO A 254 -15.34 -4.06 -0.90
C PRO A 254 -15.56 -4.93 -2.14
N LEU A 255 -14.52 -5.15 -2.96
CA LEU A 255 -14.58 -6.06 -4.12
C LEU A 255 -14.81 -7.51 -3.70
N SER A 256 -14.32 -7.88 -2.52
CA SER A 256 -14.46 -9.20 -1.92
C SER A 256 -15.78 -9.39 -1.17
N ALA A 257 -16.66 -8.38 -1.10
CA ALA A 257 -17.89 -8.44 -0.31
C ALA A 257 -18.81 -9.62 -0.71
N ASN A 258 -18.75 -10.05 -1.98
CA ASN A 258 -19.53 -11.19 -2.46
C ASN A 258 -18.91 -12.56 -2.14
N LEU A 259 -17.66 -12.64 -1.66
CA LEU A 259 -16.99 -13.92 -1.41
C LEU A 259 -17.76 -14.78 -0.39
N CYS A 260 -18.37 -14.14 0.62
CA CYS A 260 -19.18 -14.82 1.64
C CYS A 260 -20.39 -15.57 1.07
N SER A 261 -20.90 -15.20 -0.12
CA SER A 261 -22.01 -15.92 -0.77
C SER A 261 -21.54 -17.01 -1.74
N ARG A 262 -20.24 -17.04 -2.08
CA ARG A 262 -19.68 -18.03 -3.03
C ARG A 262 -19.41 -19.37 -2.36
N SER A 263 -19.46 -20.46 -3.13
CA SER A 263 -19.10 -21.81 -2.66
C SER A 263 -17.58 -21.97 -2.41
N TYR A 264 -17.16 -22.94 -1.61
CA TYR A 264 -15.73 -23.24 -1.42
C TYR A 264 -15.02 -23.64 -2.74
N LYS A 265 -15.73 -24.32 -3.65
CA LYS A 265 -15.21 -24.65 -5.00
C LYS A 265 -14.95 -23.38 -5.80
N THR A 266 -15.88 -22.43 -5.78
CA THR A 266 -15.73 -21.12 -6.44
C THR A 266 -14.57 -20.33 -5.85
N LEU A 267 -14.42 -20.29 -4.52
CA LEU A 267 -13.29 -19.63 -3.86
C LEU A 267 -11.94 -20.22 -4.30
N SER A 268 -11.86 -21.56 -4.40
CA SER A 268 -10.65 -22.22 -4.91
C SER A 268 -10.35 -21.86 -6.37
N GLY A 269 -11.38 -21.68 -7.21
CA GLY A 269 -11.20 -21.18 -8.57
C GLY A 269 -10.67 -19.74 -8.62
N ILE A 270 -11.20 -18.86 -7.77
CA ILE A 270 -10.72 -17.46 -7.65
C ILE A 270 -9.26 -17.44 -7.16
N GLU A 271 -8.91 -18.26 -6.17
CA GLU A 271 -7.53 -18.41 -5.70
C GLU A 271 -6.58 -18.85 -6.82
N GLN A 272 -6.97 -19.88 -7.59
CA GLN A 272 -6.20 -20.37 -8.74
C GLN A 272 -6.07 -19.34 -9.87
N TRP A 273 -7.03 -18.43 -9.99
CA TRP A 273 -7.02 -17.34 -10.97
C TRP A 273 -6.14 -16.16 -10.53
N LEU A 274 -6.21 -15.75 -9.26
CA LEU A 274 -5.45 -14.63 -8.72
C LEU A 274 -3.97 -14.95 -8.51
N LEU A 275 -3.64 -16.17 -8.07
CA LEU A 275 -2.28 -16.53 -7.71
C LEU A 275 -1.27 -16.34 -8.86
N PRO A 276 -1.52 -16.81 -10.11
CA PRO A 276 -0.62 -16.54 -11.23
C PRO A 276 -0.40 -15.06 -11.51
N GLN A 277 -1.44 -14.23 -11.36
CA GLN A 277 -1.35 -12.78 -11.59
C GLN A 277 -0.47 -12.10 -10.55
N VAL A 278 -0.63 -12.46 -9.28
CA VAL A 278 0.22 -11.98 -8.18
C VAL A 278 1.67 -12.37 -8.42
N ARG A 279 1.93 -13.61 -8.84
CA ARG A 279 3.28 -14.07 -9.18
C ARG A 279 3.88 -13.27 -10.33
N LYS A 280 3.13 -13.08 -11.40
CA LYS A 280 3.56 -12.34 -12.60
C LYS A 280 3.96 -10.90 -12.26
N LEU A 281 3.12 -10.19 -11.51
CA LEU A 281 3.41 -8.83 -11.06
C LEU A 281 4.57 -8.76 -10.07
N GLY A 282 4.64 -9.72 -9.14
CA GLY A 282 5.72 -9.78 -8.16
C GLY A 282 7.10 -10.02 -8.79
N ILE A 283 7.19 -11.00 -9.70
CA ILE A 283 8.43 -11.27 -10.45
C ILE A 283 8.84 -10.03 -11.25
N ASN A 284 7.89 -9.38 -11.94
CA ASN A 284 8.18 -8.14 -12.67
C ASN A 284 8.75 -7.03 -11.78
N ILE A 285 8.25 -6.88 -10.54
CA ILE A 285 8.81 -5.91 -9.59
C ILE A 285 10.24 -6.29 -9.20
N THR A 286 10.49 -7.57 -8.87
CA THR A 286 11.82 -8.05 -8.48
C THR A 286 12.86 -7.92 -9.60
N GLU A 287 12.44 -8.09 -10.86
CA GLU A 287 13.30 -7.91 -12.03
C GLU A 287 13.62 -6.42 -12.29
N ARG A 288 12.61 -5.54 -12.14
CA ARG A 288 12.75 -4.10 -12.41
C ARG A 288 13.46 -3.33 -11.31
N ASP A 289 13.22 -3.70 -10.05
CA ASP A 289 13.87 -3.12 -8.88
C ASP A 289 14.20 -4.21 -7.85
N PRO A 290 15.40 -4.81 -7.94
CA PRO A 290 15.84 -5.87 -7.03
C PRO A 290 15.88 -5.45 -5.55
N ARG A 291 15.92 -4.14 -5.25
CA ARG A 291 15.97 -3.63 -3.87
C ARG A 291 14.59 -3.50 -3.26
N PHE A 292 13.54 -3.37 -4.07
CA PHE A 292 12.18 -3.09 -3.59
C PHE A 292 11.71 -4.07 -2.51
N MET A 293 11.92 -5.37 -2.72
CA MET A 293 11.49 -6.38 -1.74
C MET A 293 12.32 -6.33 -0.46
N SER A 294 13.62 -6.01 -0.56
CA SER A 294 14.46 -5.78 0.62
C SER A 294 13.94 -4.60 1.43
N ASP A 295 13.70 -3.46 0.78
CA ASP A 295 13.17 -2.24 1.39
C ASP A 295 11.74 -2.41 1.92
N LEU A 296 10.95 -3.34 1.36
CA LEU A 296 9.62 -3.66 1.87
C LEU A 296 9.68 -4.41 3.20
N PHE A 297 10.64 -5.33 3.36
CA PHE A 297 10.81 -6.10 4.60
C PHE A 297 11.62 -5.36 5.66
N ASP A 298 12.57 -4.51 5.25
CA ASP A 298 13.35 -3.63 6.13
C ASP A 298 13.28 -2.17 5.64
N PRO A 299 12.21 -1.46 6.00
CA PRO A 299 11.90 -0.15 5.41
C PRO A 299 12.61 1.01 6.08
N ASP A 300 13.26 0.82 7.23
CA ASP A 300 13.67 1.92 8.09
C ASP A 300 14.71 2.83 7.41
N GLU A 301 15.70 2.22 6.74
CA GLU A 301 16.73 2.94 5.97
C GLU A 301 16.14 3.59 4.71
N ALA A 302 15.39 2.82 3.92
CA ALA A 302 14.78 3.30 2.67
C ALA A 302 13.80 4.48 2.91
N LEU A 303 13.01 4.41 3.99
CA LEU A 303 12.07 5.46 4.39
C LEU A 303 12.76 6.72 4.90
N ALA A 304 13.93 6.59 5.54
CA ALA A 304 14.74 7.71 6.02
C ALA A 304 15.48 8.40 4.87
N ALA A 305 16.14 7.63 4.00
CA ALA A 305 16.87 8.14 2.84
C ALA A 305 15.93 8.90 1.88
N THR A 306 14.78 8.32 1.54
CA THR A 306 13.81 8.95 0.63
C THR A 306 13.22 10.24 1.22
N ALA A 307 12.98 10.29 2.53
CA ALA A 307 12.44 11.48 3.18
C ALA A 307 13.41 12.68 3.13
N ALA A 308 14.71 12.42 3.24
CA ALA A 308 15.74 13.46 3.13
C ALA A 308 15.79 14.04 1.71
N THR A 309 15.72 13.19 0.68
CA THR A 309 15.75 13.61 -0.73
C THR A 309 14.54 14.47 -1.13
N LEU A 310 13.34 14.10 -0.68
CA LEU A 310 12.12 14.87 -1.01
C LEU A 310 12.02 16.20 -0.26
N SER A 311 12.57 16.29 0.95
CA SER A 311 12.61 17.55 1.71
C SER A 311 13.49 18.62 1.04
N GLY A 312 14.38 18.23 0.12
CA GLY A 312 15.32 19.14 -0.57
C GLY A 312 14.84 19.65 -1.94
N ASN A 313 13.78 19.09 -2.52
CA ASN A 313 13.28 19.49 -3.84
C ASN A 313 11.83 20.01 -3.76
N PRO A 314 11.60 21.31 -3.54
CA PRO A 314 10.26 21.91 -3.45
C PRO A 314 9.48 21.87 -4.78
N LEU A 315 10.15 21.58 -5.90
CA LEU A 315 9.56 21.35 -7.23
C LEU A 315 9.28 19.86 -7.50
N GLY A 316 9.56 18.97 -6.53
CA GLY A 316 9.73 17.53 -6.66
C GLY A 316 8.76 16.79 -7.58
N CYS A 317 9.02 16.89 -8.89
CA CYS A 317 8.66 15.89 -9.88
C CYS A 317 9.35 14.61 -9.45
N ALA A 318 8.64 13.76 -8.72
CA ALA A 318 9.13 12.43 -8.43
C ALA A 318 9.24 11.70 -9.76
N ASN A 319 10.47 11.38 -10.18
CA ASN A 319 10.67 10.33 -11.17
C ASN A 319 9.98 9.06 -10.65
N GLY A 320 9.30 8.31 -11.51
CA GLY A 320 8.38 7.22 -11.12
C GLY A 320 8.99 6.08 -10.29
N SER A 321 10.31 6.04 -10.11
CA SER A 321 11.07 5.08 -9.30
C SER A 321 11.46 5.60 -7.91
N ASP A 322 11.67 6.91 -7.73
CA ASP A 322 12.18 7.46 -6.47
C ASP A 322 11.03 7.66 -5.47
N GLY A 323 10.98 6.78 -4.46
CA GLY A 323 10.03 6.88 -3.35
C GLY A 323 8.76 6.06 -3.47
N VAL A 324 8.73 5.04 -4.34
CA VAL A 324 7.61 4.08 -4.36
C VAL A 324 7.43 3.42 -2.99
N ILE A 325 8.51 3.02 -2.31
CA ILE A 325 8.44 2.49 -0.95
C ILE A 325 7.87 3.50 0.03
N LEU A 326 8.32 4.76 -0.05
CA LEU A 326 7.83 5.84 0.81
C LEU A 326 6.31 6.00 0.73
N HIS A 327 5.76 5.98 -0.49
CA HIS A 327 4.34 6.22 -0.71
C HIS A 327 3.48 4.96 -0.50
N SER A 328 4.03 3.77 -0.76
CA SER A 328 3.30 2.51 -0.71
C SER A 328 3.36 1.80 0.65
N TYR A 329 4.45 1.95 1.42
CA TYR A 329 4.66 1.17 2.66
C TYR A 329 3.50 1.26 3.66
N PRO A 330 2.90 2.45 3.93
CA PRO A 330 1.73 2.52 4.81
C PRO A 330 0.53 1.69 4.32
N ALA A 331 0.37 1.53 3.00
CA ALA A 331 -0.68 0.68 2.42
C ALA A 331 -0.38 -0.81 2.65
N TRP A 332 0.86 -1.24 2.39
CA TRP A 332 1.35 -2.59 2.69
C TRP A 332 1.16 -2.94 4.16
N TRP A 333 1.68 -2.09 5.05
CA TRP A 333 1.59 -2.27 6.50
C TRP A 333 0.15 -2.33 7.00
N SER A 334 -0.73 -1.49 6.46
CA SER A 334 -2.14 -1.52 6.85
C SER A 334 -2.82 -2.80 6.38
N THR A 335 -2.40 -3.41 5.27
CA THR A 335 -3.06 -4.58 4.64
C THR A 335 -2.69 -5.87 5.36
N ASP A 336 -3.44 -6.16 6.42
CA ASP A 336 -3.23 -7.31 7.29
C ASP A 336 -3.15 -8.63 6.51
N GLY A 337 -2.26 -9.52 6.95
CA GLY A 337 -1.96 -10.81 6.31
C GLY A 337 -1.00 -10.76 5.12
N VAL A 338 -0.92 -9.66 4.35
CA VAL A 338 -0.11 -9.61 3.12
C VAL A 338 1.39 -9.76 3.41
N LEU A 339 1.95 -8.92 4.30
CA LEU A 339 3.38 -8.99 4.64
C LEU A 339 3.74 -10.34 5.29
N GLY A 340 2.85 -10.92 6.10
CA GLY A 340 3.06 -12.24 6.70
C GLY A 340 3.09 -13.37 5.67
N LEU A 341 2.21 -13.31 4.66
CA LEU A 341 2.20 -14.26 3.55
C LEU A 341 3.49 -14.17 2.73
N LEU A 342 3.93 -12.96 2.39
CA LEU A 342 5.17 -12.74 1.64
C LEU A 342 6.41 -13.13 2.43
N ALA A 343 6.46 -12.83 3.74
CA ALA A 343 7.55 -13.24 4.62
C ALA A 343 7.66 -14.78 4.69
N SER A 344 6.53 -15.47 4.81
CA SER A 344 6.49 -16.93 4.79
C SER A 344 7.02 -17.51 3.47
N ALA A 345 6.74 -16.84 2.34
CA ALA A 345 7.20 -17.27 1.02
C ALA A 345 8.70 -17.04 0.85
N ARG A 346 9.20 -15.88 1.29
CA ARG A 346 10.64 -15.56 1.35
C ARG A 346 11.40 -16.57 2.20
N ASP A 347 10.90 -16.87 3.40
CA ASP A 347 11.57 -17.79 4.32
C ASP A 347 11.56 -19.23 3.78
N LEU A 348 10.49 -19.63 3.09
CA LEU A 348 10.44 -20.94 2.42
C LEU A 348 11.44 -21.01 1.25
N ALA A 349 11.50 -19.97 0.42
CA ALA A 349 12.48 -19.87 -0.66
C ALA A 349 13.92 -19.91 -0.12
N ALA A 350 14.23 -19.14 0.92
CA ALA A 350 15.55 -19.14 1.56
C ALA A 350 15.94 -20.55 2.06
N ARG A 351 15.02 -21.24 2.77
CA ARG A 351 15.25 -22.60 3.27
C ARG A 351 15.52 -23.60 2.14
N SER A 352 14.81 -23.49 1.02
CA SER A 352 14.98 -24.39 -0.13
C SER A 352 16.37 -24.32 -0.77
N SER A 353 17.06 -23.18 -0.64
CA SER A 353 18.41 -22.97 -1.17
C SER A 353 19.53 -23.47 -0.25
N LYS A 354 19.20 -23.90 0.97
CA LYS A 354 20.17 -24.31 1.98
C LYS A 354 21.08 -25.46 1.53
N PRO A 355 20.57 -26.56 0.91
CA PRO A 355 21.43 -27.64 0.44
C PRO A 355 22.47 -27.15 -0.59
N ALA A 356 22.04 -26.33 -1.55
CA ALA A 356 22.92 -25.76 -2.58
C ALA A 356 23.98 -24.81 -1.99
N ALA A 357 23.62 -24.02 -0.96
CA ALA A 357 24.57 -23.16 -0.27
C ALA A 357 25.61 -23.97 0.53
N GLU A 358 25.20 -25.06 1.18
CA GLU A 358 26.09 -25.97 1.92
C GLU A 358 27.04 -26.72 0.98
N ASP A 359 26.55 -27.17 -0.18
CA ASP A 359 27.37 -27.81 -1.23
C ASP A 359 28.42 -26.85 -1.80
N LEU A 360 28.05 -25.60 -2.08
CA LEU A 360 28.99 -24.56 -2.53
C LEU A 360 30.10 -24.33 -1.50
N LEU A 361 29.75 -24.21 -0.22
CA LEU A 361 30.73 -24.03 0.86
C LEU A 361 31.62 -25.27 1.06
N ALA A 362 31.06 -26.47 0.88
CA ALA A 362 31.82 -27.72 0.93
C ALA A 362 32.84 -27.80 -0.22
N SER A 363 32.46 -27.36 -1.43
CA SER A 363 33.35 -27.35 -2.60
C SER A 363 34.53 -26.37 -2.48
N GLN A 364 34.40 -25.32 -1.67
CA GLN A 364 35.42 -24.28 -1.45
C GLN A 364 36.30 -24.53 -0.22
N GLY A 365 36.19 -25.67 0.45
CA GLY A 365 37.07 -26.05 1.59
C GLY A 365 36.81 -25.26 2.88
N HIS A 366 35.62 -24.67 3.02
CA HIS A 366 35.31 -23.63 4.01
C HIS A 366 34.41 -24.12 5.16
N ARG A 367 34.52 -25.39 5.56
CA ARG A 367 33.56 -26.09 6.43
C ARG A 367 33.46 -25.59 7.89
N GLU A 368 34.44 -24.86 8.42
CA GLU A 368 34.47 -24.50 9.85
C GLU A 368 34.83 -23.02 10.15
N ASN A 369 34.68 -22.12 9.17
CA ASN A 369 34.94 -20.69 9.38
C ASN A 369 33.63 -19.92 9.63
N PRO A 370 33.50 -19.14 10.73
CA PRO A 370 32.34 -18.28 10.97
C PRO A 370 31.99 -17.33 9.81
N LEU A 371 32.98 -16.93 9.01
CA LEU A 371 32.76 -16.11 7.80
C LEU A 371 32.00 -16.87 6.71
N SER A 372 32.24 -18.17 6.56
CA SER A 372 31.55 -19.03 5.60
C SER A 372 30.06 -19.14 5.92
N HIS A 373 29.74 -19.25 7.21
CA HIS A 373 28.36 -19.34 7.69
C HIS A 373 27.58 -18.07 7.39
N ARG A 374 28.20 -16.90 7.59
CA ARG A 374 27.61 -15.60 7.21
C ARG A 374 27.37 -15.47 5.72
N ILE A 375 28.32 -15.89 4.89
CA ILE A 375 28.16 -15.88 3.42
C ILE A 375 27.00 -16.79 2.99
N ALA A 376 26.85 -17.97 3.60
CA ALA A 376 25.71 -18.85 3.36
C ALA A 376 24.38 -18.17 3.69
N GLU A 377 24.30 -17.53 4.87
CA GLU A 377 23.10 -16.82 5.32
C GLU A 377 22.74 -15.65 4.39
N GLU A 378 23.72 -14.88 3.93
CA GLU A 378 23.52 -13.80 2.96
C GLU A 378 23.02 -14.32 1.60
N LEU A 379 23.61 -15.42 1.10
CA LEU A 379 23.17 -16.06 -0.14
C LEU A 379 21.74 -16.60 -0.03
N GLN A 380 21.41 -17.24 1.10
CA GLN A 380 20.06 -17.72 1.38
C GLN A 380 19.05 -16.57 1.49
N ALA A 381 19.41 -15.48 2.16
CA ALA A 381 18.56 -14.30 2.28
C ALA A 381 18.29 -13.67 0.90
N LYS A 382 19.34 -13.53 0.07
CA LYS A 382 19.22 -13.03 -1.31
C LYS A 382 18.35 -13.95 -2.16
N HIS A 383 18.56 -15.27 -2.09
CA HIS A 383 17.72 -16.24 -2.77
C HIS A 383 16.26 -16.14 -2.33
N GLY A 384 16.02 -16.01 -1.02
CA GLY A 384 14.70 -15.81 -0.45
C GLY A 384 13.97 -14.62 -1.06
N LEU A 385 14.66 -13.48 -1.25
CA LEU A 385 14.09 -12.29 -1.87
C LEU A 385 13.86 -12.45 -3.37
N SER A 386 14.81 -13.04 -4.09
CA SER A 386 14.71 -13.23 -5.55
C SER A 386 13.58 -14.18 -5.95
N TYR A 387 13.35 -15.23 -5.15
CA TYR A 387 12.45 -16.33 -5.53
C TYR A 387 11.14 -16.38 -4.72
N LEU A 388 10.82 -15.39 -3.90
CA LEU A 388 9.64 -15.47 -3.02
C LEU A 388 8.32 -15.66 -3.78
N PHE A 389 8.18 -15.09 -4.99
CA PHE A 389 6.95 -15.19 -5.78
C PHE A 389 6.80 -16.56 -6.44
N GLU A 390 7.88 -17.25 -6.74
CA GLU A 390 7.89 -18.64 -7.19
C GLU A 390 7.38 -19.57 -6.09
N TYR A 391 7.75 -19.27 -4.83
CA TYR A 391 7.35 -20.06 -3.67
C TYR A 391 5.96 -19.70 -3.10
N LEU A 392 5.35 -18.61 -3.55
CA LEU A 392 4.06 -18.14 -3.03
C LEU A 392 2.96 -19.19 -3.11
N GLY A 393 2.94 -20.03 -4.16
CA GLY A 393 1.94 -21.09 -4.31
C GLY A 393 2.01 -22.20 -3.26
N TYR A 394 3.17 -22.43 -2.64
CA TYR A 394 3.30 -23.36 -1.51
C TYR A 394 2.69 -22.74 -0.25
N VAL A 395 3.02 -21.48 0.02
CA VAL A 395 2.55 -20.77 1.21
C VAL A 395 1.04 -20.54 1.18
N VAL A 396 0.46 -20.27 0.00
CA VAL A 396 -1.00 -20.18 -0.16
C VAL A 396 -1.69 -21.49 0.23
N ARG A 397 -1.11 -22.64 -0.12
CA ARG A 397 -1.63 -23.94 0.31
C ARG A 397 -1.51 -24.14 1.82
N ASP A 398 -0.36 -23.79 2.40
CA ASP A 398 -0.12 -23.83 3.84
C ASP A 398 -1.08 -22.92 4.61
N ALA A 399 -1.39 -21.73 4.09
CA ALA A 399 -2.26 -20.76 4.73
C ALA A 399 -3.68 -21.31 4.97
N THR A 400 -4.13 -22.24 4.13
CA THR A 400 -5.44 -22.90 4.31
C THR A 400 -5.36 -24.25 5.03
N TYR A 401 -4.17 -24.71 5.40
CA TYR A 401 -3.94 -26.00 6.02
C TYR A 401 -4.15 -25.94 7.54
N LEU A 402 -4.97 -26.84 8.08
CA LEU A 402 -5.34 -26.87 9.51
C LEU A 402 -4.85 -28.13 10.25
N GLY A 403 -3.94 -28.89 9.66
CA GLY A 403 -3.35 -30.08 10.28
C GLY A 403 -2.02 -29.78 11.00
N PRO A 404 -1.28 -30.83 11.41
CA PRO A 404 0.01 -30.69 12.09
C PRO A 404 1.06 -29.96 11.24
N TRP A 405 1.92 -29.15 11.87
CA TRP A 405 2.94 -28.38 11.13
C TRP A 405 3.81 -29.27 10.22
N ALA A 406 4.25 -30.42 10.71
CA ALA A 406 5.09 -31.37 9.96
C ALA A 406 4.44 -31.92 8.68
N GLU A 407 3.12 -31.82 8.56
CA GLU A 407 2.34 -32.33 7.41
C GLU A 407 1.87 -31.20 6.49
N ARG A 408 2.37 -29.97 6.67
CA ARG A 408 2.09 -28.88 5.76
C ARG A 408 2.53 -29.22 4.32
N PRO A 409 1.75 -28.82 3.29
CA PRO A 409 2.10 -29.07 1.91
C PRO A 409 3.51 -28.63 1.52
N SER A 410 4.01 -27.50 2.02
CA SER A 410 5.40 -27.08 1.81
C SER A 410 6.40 -28.03 2.45
N GLU A 411 6.20 -28.42 3.72
CA GLU A 411 7.10 -29.31 4.47
C GLU A 411 7.15 -30.72 3.86
N VAL A 412 6.02 -31.22 3.34
CA VAL A 412 5.98 -32.48 2.61
C VAL A 412 6.76 -32.36 1.30
N THR A 413 6.57 -31.26 0.56
CA THR A 413 7.29 -31.07 -0.72
C THR A 413 8.79 -30.90 -0.50
N SER A 414 9.20 -30.12 0.51
CA SER A 414 10.62 -29.92 0.84
C SER A 414 11.30 -31.22 1.27
N ARG A 415 10.62 -32.10 2.01
CA ARG A 415 11.14 -33.44 2.32
C ARG A 415 11.32 -34.29 1.07
N LEU A 416 10.31 -34.34 0.20
CA LEU A 416 10.40 -35.08 -1.06
C LEU A 416 11.51 -34.55 -1.97
N MET A 417 11.76 -33.24 -1.97
CA MET A 417 12.86 -32.62 -2.72
C MET A 417 14.24 -32.88 -2.11
N ALA A 418 14.33 -33.16 -0.81
CA ALA A 418 15.58 -33.51 -0.14
C ALA A 418 15.91 -35.00 -0.21
N GLU A 419 14.90 -35.84 -0.46
CA GLU A 419 15.03 -37.30 -0.60
C GLU A 419 15.28 -37.76 -2.05
N ALA A 420 15.04 -36.88 -3.03
CA ALA A 420 15.28 -37.09 -4.46
C ALA A 420 16.66 -36.54 -4.87
#